data_AF-A0A3D4RSI5-F1
#
_entry.id   AF-A0A3D4RSI5-F1
#
_cell.length_a   1.000
_cell.length_b   1.000
_cell.length_c   1.000
_cell.angle_alpha   90.00
_cell.angle_beta   90.00
_cell.angle_gamma   90.00
#
_symmetry.space_group_name_H-M   'P 1'
#
loop_
_entity.id
_entity.type
_entity.pdbx_description
1 polymer ?
#
loop_
_entity_poly.entity_id
_entity_poly.type
_entity_poly.pdbx_seq_one_letter_code
_entity_poly.pdbx_strand_id
1 'polypeptide(L)'
;PKRARFTLANRIDNLALDVIEDLVEARYTRDKLERLRAVNRRLERLRVLLRLSYRLRYLSHDGYEYAAKAVNESGRMLGGWIRDLEKPQP
;
A
#
# COMPACT_ATOMS: atom_id res chain seq x y z
N PRO A 1 24.36 -3.91 -7.58
CA PRO A 1 23.80 -4.27 -6.25
C PRO A 1 23.33 -3.07 -5.40
N LYS A 2 24.23 -2.15 -4.98
CA LYS A 2 23.86 -1.00 -4.12
C LYS A 2 22.85 -0.02 -4.77
N ARG A 3 23.05 0.31 -6.06
CA ARG A 3 22.15 1.20 -6.83
C ARG A 3 20.72 0.62 -6.95
N ALA A 4 20.61 -0.69 -7.22
CA ALA A 4 19.32 -1.36 -7.33
C ALA A 4 18.57 -1.41 -5.98
N ARG A 5 19.28 -1.69 -4.89
CA ARG A 5 18.74 -1.63 -3.53
C ARG A 5 18.20 -0.23 -3.19
N PHE A 6 18.99 0.80 -3.44
CA PHE A 6 18.58 2.19 -3.22
C PHE A 6 17.35 2.57 -4.05
N THR A 7 17.31 2.16 -5.32
CA THR A 7 16.17 2.43 -6.21
C THR A 7 14.89 1.78 -5.70
N LEU A 8 14.96 0.52 -5.27
CA LEU A 8 13.80 -0.19 -4.72
C LEU A 8 13.35 0.38 -3.38
N ALA A 9 14.29 0.76 -2.51
CA ALA A 9 13.98 1.42 -1.24
C ALA A 9 13.23 2.73 -1.48
N ASN A 10 13.78 3.65 -2.30
CA ASN A 10 13.10 4.91 -2.60
C ASN A 10 11.72 4.70 -3.26
N ARG A 11 11.59 3.70 -4.14
CA ARG A 11 10.30 3.38 -4.76
C ARG A 11 9.26 2.92 -3.73
N ILE A 12 9.69 2.12 -2.75
CA ILE A 12 8.85 1.64 -1.64
C ILE A 12 8.45 2.81 -0.75
N ASP A 13 9.41 3.66 -0.36
CA ASP A 13 9.18 4.82 0.50
C ASP A 13 8.20 5.80 -0.14
N ASN A 14 8.44 6.18 -1.39
CA ASN A 14 7.54 7.08 -2.12
C ASN A 14 6.14 6.48 -2.26
N LEU A 15 6.02 5.19 -2.59
CA LEU A 15 4.72 4.55 -2.74
C LEU A 15 3.96 4.45 -1.41
N ALA A 16 4.66 4.29 -0.29
CA ALA A 16 4.06 4.30 1.04
C ALA A 16 3.55 5.71 1.40
N LEU A 17 4.31 6.76 1.05
CA LEU A 17 3.87 8.14 1.22
C LEU A 17 2.66 8.48 0.34
N ASP A 18 2.69 8.07 -0.94
CA ASP A 18 1.56 8.25 -1.87
C ASP A 18 0.26 7.64 -1.29
N VAL A 19 0.36 6.45 -0.67
CA VAL A 19 -0.80 5.80 -0.03
C VAL A 19 -1.39 6.67 1.08
N ILE A 20 -0.54 7.30 1.90
CA ILE A 20 -0.99 8.18 2.98
C ILE A 20 -1.65 9.43 2.39
N GLU A 21 -1.01 10.06 1.40
CA GLU A 21 -1.52 11.25 0.72
C GLU A 21 -2.88 10.98 0.07
N ASP A 22 -3.02 9.89 -0.68
CA ASP A 22 -4.29 9.53 -1.32
C ASP A 22 -5.40 9.24 -0.30
N LEU A 23 -5.06 8.66 0.86
CA LEU A 23 -6.03 8.39 1.93
C LEU A 23 -6.52 9.69 2.57
N VAL A 24 -5.61 10.65 2.77
CA VAL A 24 -5.98 12.01 3.21
C VAL A 24 -6.91 12.65 2.19
N GLU A 25 -6.56 12.61 0.91
CA GLU A 25 -7.36 13.15 -0.18
C GLU A 25 -8.73 12.46 -0.32
N ALA A 26 -8.78 11.13 -0.12
CA ALA A 26 -10.03 10.35 -0.16
C ALA A 26 -11.03 10.81 0.91
N ARG A 27 -10.57 11.43 2.01
CA ARG A 27 -11.45 11.97 3.05
C ARG A 27 -12.29 13.14 2.55
N TYR A 28 -11.71 13.98 1.68
CA TYR A 28 -12.28 15.26 1.26
C TYR A 28 -12.95 15.22 -0.11
N THR A 29 -12.90 14.07 -0.81
CA THR A 29 -13.57 13.93 -2.10
C THR A 29 -15.01 13.43 -1.99
N ARG A 30 -15.81 13.72 -3.03
CA ARG A 30 -17.14 13.10 -3.24
C ARG A 30 -17.02 11.70 -3.83
N ASP A 31 -16.05 11.47 -4.71
CA ASP A 31 -15.81 10.17 -5.35
C ASP A 31 -14.83 9.33 -4.51
N LYS A 32 -15.29 8.91 -3.33
CA LYS A 32 -14.45 8.18 -2.36
C LYS A 32 -14.11 6.78 -2.87
N LEU A 33 -15.05 6.11 -3.53
CA LEU A 33 -14.90 4.72 -3.92
C LEU A 33 -13.76 4.53 -4.93
N GLU A 34 -13.70 5.33 -5.99
CA GLU A 34 -12.63 5.21 -6.98
C GLU A 34 -11.25 5.57 -6.42
N ARG A 35 -11.19 6.54 -5.50
CA ARG A 35 -9.94 6.87 -4.79
C ARG A 35 -9.48 5.73 -3.89
N LEU A 36 -10.36 5.15 -3.09
CA LEU A 36 -10.00 4.02 -2.24
C LEU A 36 -9.59 2.79 -3.07
N ARG A 37 -10.21 2.55 -4.23
CA ARG A 37 -9.76 1.53 -5.19
C ARG A 37 -8.35 1.84 -5.73
N ALA A 38 -8.01 3.11 -5.96
CA ALA A 38 -6.66 3.52 -6.36
C ALA A 38 -5.63 3.27 -5.25
N VAL A 39 -5.96 3.59 -4.00
CA VAL A 39 -5.13 3.26 -2.83
C VAL A 39 -4.90 1.75 -2.75
N ASN A 40 -5.94 0.95 -2.99
CA ASN A 40 -5.82 -0.50 -2.93
C ASN A 40 -4.81 -1.03 -3.97
N ARG A 41 -4.85 -0.49 -5.19
CA ARG A 41 -3.86 -0.81 -6.24
C ARG A 41 -2.43 -0.42 -5.83
N ARG A 42 -2.24 0.68 -5.10
CA ARG A 42 -0.92 1.07 -4.57
C ARG A 42 -0.43 0.12 -3.48
N LEU A 43 -1.29 -0.31 -2.56
CA LEU A 43 -0.95 -1.34 -1.57
C LEU A 43 -0.52 -2.65 -2.24
N GLU A 44 -1.19 -3.09 -3.31
CA GLU A 44 -0.76 -4.28 -4.05
C GLU A 44 0.64 -4.14 -4.64
N ARG A 45 0.95 -2.97 -5.23
CA ARG A 45 2.30 -2.69 -5.74
C ARG A 45 3.33 -2.73 -4.60
N LEU A 46 2.99 -2.20 -3.42
CA LEU A 46 3.86 -2.21 -2.25
C LEU A 46 4.15 -3.64 -1.79
N ARG A 47 3.14 -4.54 -1.75
CA ARG A 47 3.33 -5.96 -1.44
C ARG A 47 4.32 -6.64 -2.40
N VAL A 48 4.19 -6.38 -3.69
CA VAL A 48 5.06 -6.95 -4.72
C VAL A 48 6.50 -6.44 -4.56
N LEU A 49 6.69 -5.13 -4.35
CA LEU A 49 8.01 -4.54 -4.16
C LEU A 49 8.70 -5.03 -2.88
N LEU A 50 7.97 -5.16 -1.77
CA LEU A 50 8.50 -5.73 -0.53
C LEU A 50 8.95 -7.19 -0.71
N ARG A 51 8.12 -8.01 -1.37
CA ARG A 51 8.46 -9.41 -1.68
C ARG A 51 9.68 -9.51 -2.59
N LEU A 52 9.78 -8.65 -3.60
CA LEU A 52 10.94 -8.59 -4.49
C LEU A 52 12.21 -8.21 -3.72
N SER A 53 12.15 -7.16 -2.91
CA SER A 53 13.27 -6.72 -2.07
C SER A 53 13.73 -7.81 -1.10
N TYR A 54 12.81 -8.57 -0.52
CA TYR A 54 13.14 -9.73 0.31
C TYR A 54 13.82 -10.85 -0.49
N ARG A 55 13.26 -11.23 -1.66
CA ARG A 55 13.86 -12.27 -2.53
C ARG A 55 15.27 -11.90 -3.00
N LEU A 56 15.53 -10.61 -3.24
CA LEU A 56 16.84 -10.07 -3.62
C LEU A 56 17.80 -9.89 -2.42
N ARG A 57 17.36 -10.24 -1.20
CA ARG A 57 18.10 -10.05 0.06
C ARG A 57 18.46 -8.59 0.35
N TYR A 58 17.62 -7.66 -0.10
CA TYR A 58 17.77 -6.22 0.19
C TYR A 58 17.05 -5.80 1.47
N LEU A 59 16.15 -6.66 1.95
CA LEU A 59 15.38 -6.52 3.18
C LEU A 59 15.60 -7.78 4.04
N SER A 60 15.81 -7.60 5.35
CA SER A 60 15.91 -8.71 6.30
C SER A 60 14.58 -9.46 6.41
N HIS A 61 14.62 -10.68 6.95
CA HIS A 61 13.42 -11.46 7.21
C HIS A 61 12.45 -10.70 8.12
N ASP A 62 12.93 -10.24 9.28
CA ASP A 62 12.11 -9.51 10.26
C ASP A 62 11.54 -8.21 9.69
N GLY A 63 12.34 -7.48 8.90
CA GLY A 63 11.89 -6.26 8.25
C GLY A 63 10.81 -6.53 7.20
N TYR A 64 10.96 -7.62 6.43
CA TYR A 64 9.94 -8.06 5.48
C TYR A 64 8.66 -8.51 6.18
N GLU A 65 8.78 -9.30 7.25
CA GLU A 65 7.63 -9.79 8.01
C GLU A 65 6.83 -8.64 8.61
N TYR A 66 7.51 -7.68 9.25
CA TYR A 66 6.90 -6.48 9.80
C TYR A 66 6.16 -5.67 8.72
N ALA A 67 6.85 -5.33 7.63
CA ALA A 67 6.27 -4.54 6.56
C ALA A 67 5.09 -5.26 5.88
N ALA A 68 5.20 -6.57 5.63
CA ALA A 68 4.13 -7.36 5.03
C ALA A 68 2.88 -7.41 5.93
N LYS A 69 3.05 -7.59 7.25
CA LYS A 69 1.94 -7.55 8.21
C LYS A 69 1.24 -6.19 8.20
N ALA A 70 1.99 -5.10 8.26
CA ALA A 70 1.43 -3.74 8.22
C ALA A 70 0.64 -3.49 6.93
N VAL A 71 1.21 -3.81 5.76
CA VAL A 71 0.52 -3.61 4.47
C VAL A 71 -0.73 -4.49 4.32
N ASN A 72 -0.71 -5.70 4.88
CA ASN A 72 -1.90 -6.57 4.89
C ASN A 72 -2.99 -6.02 5.79
N GLU A 73 -2.64 -5.51 6.96
CA GLU A 73 -3.59 -4.88 7.87
C GLU A 73 -4.22 -3.63 7.25
N SER A 74 -3.42 -2.74 6.67
CA SER A 74 -3.94 -1.56 5.94
C SER A 74 -4.88 -1.96 4.80
N GLY A 75 -4.56 -3.04 4.08
CA GLY A 75 -5.43 -3.58 3.03
C GLY A 75 -6.77 -4.11 3.55
N ARG A 76 -6.78 -4.79 4.69
CA ARG A 76 -8.04 -5.25 5.33
C ARG A 76 -8.93 -4.09 5.73
N MET A 77 -8.35 -3.06 6.35
CA MET A 77 -9.08 -1.84 6.74
C MET A 77 -9.66 -1.13 5.51
N LEU A 78 -8.84 -0.92 4.48
CA LEU A 78 -9.27 -0.30 3.23
C LEU A 78 -10.39 -1.09 2.54
N GLY A 79 -10.27 -2.41 2.48
CA GLY A 79 -11.31 -3.27 1.94
C GLY A 79 -12.62 -3.19 2.74
N GLY A 80 -12.54 -2.96 4.06
CA GLY A 80 -13.70 -2.66 4.90
C GLY A 80 -14.42 -1.40 4.45
N TRP A 81 -13.69 -0.30 4.24
CA TRP A 81 -14.26 0.97 3.78
C TRP A 81 -14.85 0.88 2.37
N ILE A 82 -14.18 0.18 1.44
CA ILE A 82 -14.70 -0.04 0.08
C ILE A 82 -16.03 -0.78 0.12
N ARG A 83 -16.09 -1.91 0.84
CA ARG A 83 -17.33 -2.69 0.98
C ARG A 83 -18.45 -1.88 1.60
N ASP A 84 -18.15 -0.98 2.53
CA ASP A 84 -19.15 -0.14 3.17
C ASP A 84 -19.75 0.88 2.20
N LEU A 85 -18.93 1.47 1.33
CA LEU A 85 -19.36 2.41 0.29
C LEU A 85 -20.10 1.72 -0.88
N GLU A 86 -19.83 0.44 -1.12
CA GLU A 86 -20.51 -0.35 -2.17
C GLU A 86 -21.89 -0.86 -1.74
N LYS A 87 -22.21 -0.83 -0.44
CA LYS A 87 -23.55 -1.20 0.01
C LYS A 87 -24.59 -0.24 -0.59
N PRO A 88 -25.71 -0.76 -1.10
CA PRO A 88 -26.85 0.09 -1.45
C PRO A 88 -27.26 0.90 -0.22
N GLN A 89 -27.39 2.21 -0.36
CA GLN A 89 -28.01 3.02 0.69
C GLN A 89 -29.49 2.62 0.76
N PRO A 90 -30.05 2.44 1.97
CA PRO A 90 -31.49 2.19 2.14
C PRO A 90 -32.35 3.34 1.62
#